data_AF-A0A7C4Q1J6-F1
#
_entry.id   AF-A0A7C4Q1J6-F1
#
_cell.length_a   1.000
_cell.length_b   1.000
_cell.length_c   1.000
_cell.angle_alpha   90.00
_cell.angle_beta   90.00
_cell.angle_gamma   90.00
#
_symmetry.space_group_name_H-M   'P 1'
#
loop_
_entity.id
_entity.type
_entity.pdbx_description
1 polymer ?
#
loop_
_entity_poly.entity_id
_entity_poly.type
_entity_poly.pdbx_seq_one_letter_code
_entity_poly.pdbx_strand_id
1 'polypeptide(L)'
;MKTIRLALLALVFAAGCSGAGGGGDGGDGGDCQKTCADHPDCPRDSYCDQGCCRPGCASDSDCPGGVCDPGTHTCQAGDGGMDAGQDAGSDAGPDAGPDAGPDAGSDGGGDADCPETHDKTLGQECQCDGECVSEAPFCFADFLNDPGPTYCTIKDCAMSPDNCPAGYKCNDFYTNADPPQPPFCQKCLGGSHALGERCLCDEDCAPEAPDCFRDLTAAEDAPAICTITGCTAGLADNCPGTFECSASFDMANQQNPVTWFCKPCVPGDHSLAVGSECGCTKDCVAGAECTKDLMSQGPKTCVQCRGGGPYGFGEQCACQMDCGPDFPVCLPLLKYCSVLGCTENPSLCPQGSTCQDLFGFASYCKK
;
A
#
# COMPACT_ATOMS: atom_id res chain seq x y z
N MET A 1 -17.09 59.13 4.88
CA MET A 1 -15.76 59.76 4.82
C MET A 1 -14.72 58.74 5.27
N LYS A 2 -13.62 58.63 4.51
CA LYS A 2 -12.40 57.82 4.68
C LYS A 2 -12.50 56.31 4.38
N THR A 3 -11.59 55.66 3.65
CA THR A 3 -10.70 56.01 2.52
C THR A 3 -10.35 54.67 1.88
N ILE A 4 -10.45 54.55 0.56
CA ILE A 4 -10.03 53.41 -0.26
C ILE A 4 -8.50 53.43 -0.40
N ARG A 5 -7.83 52.26 -0.37
CA ARG A 5 -6.53 52.05 -1.03
C ARG A 5 -6.50 50.68 -1.72
N LEU A 6 -6.75 50.74 -3.03
CA LEU A 6 -6.30 49.78 -4.04
C LEU A 6 -4.76 49.91 -4.17
N ALA A 7 -4.04 48.79 -4.24
CA ALA A 7 -2.67 48.76 -4.72
C ALA A 7 -2.59 47.82 -5.92
N LEU A 8 -2.51 48.45 -7.09
CA LEU A 8 -2.02 47.90 -8.35
C LEU A 8 -0.56 47.46 -8.18
N LEU A 9 -0.19 46.27 -8.67
CA LEU A 9 1.17 46.01 -9.11
C LEU A 9 1.13 45.37 -10.50
N ALA A 10 1.68 46.10 -11.48
CA ALA A 10 1.96 45.67 -12.83
C ALA A 10 3.46 45.86 -13.06
N LEU A 11 4.14 44.83 -13.59
CA LEU A 11 5.47 44.85 -14.21
C LEU A 11 5.57 43.56 -15.04
N VAL A 12 5.38 43.59 -16.36
CA VAL A 12 6.30 43.97 -17.46
C VAL A 12 7.30 42.87 -17.84
N PHE A 13 7.12 42.43 -19.10
CA PHE A 13 7.92 41.66 -20.06
C PHE A 13 9.44 41.55 -19.87
N ALA A 14 9.97 40.36 -20.20
CA ALA A 14 11.24 40.19 -20.92
C ALA A 14 11.13 39.04 -21.93
N ALA A 15 11.55 39.32 -23.17
CA ALA A 15 11.66 38.42 -24.30
C ALA A 15 13.16 38.21 -24.65
N GLY A 16 13.47 37.12 -25.34
CA GLY A 16 14.78 36.82 -25.96
C GLY A 16 15.47 35.61 -25.32
N CYS A 17 16.05 34.63 -26.02
CA CYS A 17 16.52 34.57 -27.40
C CYS A 17 16.44 33.14 -27.95
N SER A 18 16.19 33.05 -29.25
CA SER A 18 16.48 31.91 -30.11
C SER A 18 17.99 31.69 -30.21
N GLY A 19 18.43 30.44 -30.17
CA GLY A 19 19.79 30.03 -30.52
C GLY A 19 19.74 28.74 -31.33
N ALA A 20 19.92 28.87 -32.64
CA ALA A 20 20.13 27.76 -33.57
C ALA A 20 21.63 27.59 -33.82
N GLY A 21 22.08 26.33 -33.92
CA GLY A 21 23.26 25.97 -34.73
C GLY A 21 24.29 25.10 -34.01
N GLY A 22 24.63 23.97 -34.63
CA GLY A 22 25.91 23.28 -34.40
C GLY A 22 25.82 21.76 -34.43
N GLY A 23 25.93 21.16 -35.61
CA GLY A 23 26.25 19.74 -35.74
C GLY A 23 27.73 19.46 -35.43
N GLY A 24 28.03 18.23 -35.04
CA GLY A 24 29.39 17.73 -34.85
C GLY A 24 29.42 16.34 -34.19
N ASP A 25 29.43 15.32 -35.04
CA ASP A 25 30.18 14.05 -34.97
C ASP A 25 30.60 13.46 -33.60
N GLY A 26 30.00 12.30 -33.28
CA GLY A 26 30.72 11.02 -33.10
C GLY A 26 31.86 10.93 -32.09
N GLY A 27 31.53 10.45 -30.89
CA GLY A 27 32.48 9.85 -29.96
C GLY A 27 31.82 9.63 -28.60
N ASP A 28 31.51 8.38 -28.27
CA ASP A 28 30.91 7.93 -27.00
C ASP A 28 31.85 8.15 -25.80
N GLY A 29 32.10 9.42 -25.45
CA GLY A 29 32.67 9.82 -24.17
C GLY A 29 31.53 9.98 -23.18
N GLY A 30 31.19 8.89 -22.46
CA GLY A 30 30.15 8.92 -21.43
C GLY A 30 30.32 10.11 -20.49
N ASP A 31 29.26 10.91 -20.37
CA ASP A 31 29.22 12.10 -19.53
C ASP A 31 29.64 11.76 -18.09
N CYS A 32 30.66 12.47 -17.62
CA CYS A 32 31.17 12.38 -16.26
C CYS A 32 30.05 12.74 -15.26
N GLN A 33 29.44 11.75 -14.62
CA GLN A 33 28.31 12.00 -13.72
C GLN A 33 28.74 12.71 -12.42
N LYS A 34 29.96 12.47 -11.95
CA LYS A 34 30.56 13.11 -10.76
C LYS A 34 32.07 13.18 -10.88
N THR A 35 32.64 14.28 -10.39
CA THR A 35 34.08 14.43 -10.24
C THR A 35 34.56 13.71 -8.98
N CYS A 36 35.70 13.02 -9.07
CA CYS A 36 36.33 12.28 -7.96
C CYS A 36 37.81 12.66 -7.86
N ALA A 37 38.37 12.60 -6.65
CA ALA A 37 39.82 12.72 -6.45
C ALA A 37 40.44 11.31 -6.39
N ASP A 38 39.79 10.38 -5.70
CA ASP A 38 40.18 8.98 -5.59
C ASP A 38 38.96 8.04 -5.68
N HIS A 39 39.20 6.73 -5.82
CA HIS A 39 38.18 5.69 -5.94
C HIS A 39 37.07 5.72 -4.85
N PRO A 40 37.38 5.96 -3.56
CA PRO A 40 36.36 6.02 -2.51
C PRO A 40 35.34 7.18 -2.63
N ASP A 41 35.60 8.17 -3.50
CA ASP A 41 34.67 9.29 -3.73
C ASP A 41 33.48 8.91 -4.63
N CYS A 42 33.57 7.75 -5.30
CA CYS A 42 32.57 7.27 -6.23
C CYS A 42 31.51 6.39 -5.53
N PRO A 43 30.24 6.41 -5.99
CA PRO A 43 29.21 5.51 -5.48
C PRO A 43 29.58 4.03 -5.71
N ARG A 44 28.93 3.11 -4.99
CA ARG A 44 29.11 1.66 -5.21
C ARG A 44 28.92 1.32 -6.69
N ASP A 45 29.70 0.34 -7.16
CA ASP A 45 29.74 -0.13 -8.56
C ASP A 45 30.27 0.92 -9.57
N SER A 46 31.07 1.89 -9.10
CA SER A 46 31.78 2.82 -9.97
C SER A 46 33.21 3.10 -9.49
N TYR A 47 34.08 3.52 -10.41
CA TYR A 47 35.47 3.84 -10.13
C TYR A 47 35.92 5.19 -10.65
N CYS A 48 36.94 5.77 -10.01
CA CYS A 48 37.50 7.05 -10.40
C CYS A 48 38.51 6.89 -11.54
N ASP A 49 38.17 7.37 -12.74
CA ASP A 49 39.06 7.42 -13.90
C ASP A 49 39.21 8.86 -14.40
N GLN A 50 40.44 9.36 -14.39
CA GLN A 50 40.80 10.72 -14.81
C GLN A 50 39.94 11.82 -14.15
N GLY A 51 39.57 11.61 -12.88
CA GLY A 51 38.77 12.54 -12.10
C GLY A 51 37.26 12.43 -12.34
N CYS A 52 36.79 11.34 -12.96
CA CYS A 52 35.38 11.07 -13.22
C CYS A 52 34.95 9.68 -12.74
N CYS A 53 33.80 9.59 -12.08
CA CYS A 53 33.23 8.29 -11.70
C CYS A 53 32.62 7.61 -12.94
N ARG A 54 33.15 6.44 -13.30
CA ARG A 54 32.65 5.56 -14.37
C ARG A 54 32.09 4.27 -13.78
N PRO A 55 31.00 3.72 -14.31
CA PRO A 55 30.48 2.43 -13.85
C PRO A 55 31.54 1.32 -14.06
N GLY A 56 31.71 0.46 -13.05
CA GLY A 56 32.71 -0.61 -13.03
C GLY A 56 33.44 -0.74 -11.68
N CYS A 57 34.47 -1.60 -11.64
CA CYS A 57 35.27 -1.86 -10.45
C CYS A 57 36.73 -1.39 -10.62
N ALA A 58 37.39 -0.98 -9.53
CA ALA A 58 38.83 -0.75 -9.50
C ALA A 58 39.59 -1.85 -8.73
N SER A 59 38.88 -2.57 -7.86
CA SER A 59 39.44 -3.55 -6.94
C SER A 59 38.40 -4.62 -6.60
N ASP A 60 38.86 -5.77 -6.11
CA ASP A 60 37.98 -6.89 -5.73
C ASP A 60 37.00 -6.50 -4.61
N SER A 61 37.32 -5.51 -3.77
CA SER A 61 36.39 -5.00 -2.75
C SER A 61 35.16 -4.30 -3.31
N ASP A 62 35.19 -3.91 -4.59
CA ASP A 62 34.06 -3.30 -5.29
C ASP A 62 33.07 -4.34 -5.83
N CYS A 63 33.45 -5.63 -5.85
CA CYS A 63 32.67 -6.71 -6.41
C CYS A 63 32.05 -7.57 -5.31
N PRO A 64 30.73 -7.46 -5.03
CA PRO A 64 30.08 -8.29 -4.02
C PRO A 64 30.06 -9.76 -4.46
N GLY A 65 31.04 -10.54 -3.99
CA GLY A 65 31.19 -11.96 -4.32
C GLY A 65 31.96 -12.24 -5.61
N GLY A 66 32.80 -11.31 -6.08
CA GLY A 66 33.53 -11.46 -7.33
C GLY A 66 34.97 -10.92 -7.30
N VAL A 67 35.66 -11.10 -8.42
CA VAL A 67 37.00 -10.53 -8.68
C VAL A 67 36.83 -9.44 -9.74
N CYS A 68 37.50 -8.31 -9.52
CA CYS A 68 37.51 -7.23 -10.50
C CYS A 68 38.51 -7.56 -11.61
N ASP A 69 38.07 -7.59 -12.87
CA ASP A 69 38.98 -7.68 -14.01
C ASP A 69 39.55 -6.29 -14.32
N PRO A 70 40.84 -6.00 -14.04
CA PRO A 70 41.42 -4.68 -14.23
C PRO A 70 41.55 -4.28 -15.72
N GLY A 71 41.40 -5.21 -16.66
CA GLY A 71 41.41 -4.90 -18.09
C GLY A 71 40.05 -4.40 -18.60
N THR A 72 38.96 -4.84 -17.99
CA THR A 72 37.59 -4.53 -18.43
C THR A 72 36.80 -3.70 -17.42
N HIS A 73 37.29 -3.56 -16.19
CA HIS A 73 36.61 -2.96 -15.05
C HIS A 73 35.25 -3.61 -14.76
N THR A 74 35.10 -4.91 -15.06
CA THR A 74 33.88 -5.68 -14.79
C THR A 74 34.08 -6.66 -13.64
N CYS A 75 33.04 -6.83 -12.82
CA CYS A 75 33.03 -7.84 -11.76
C CYS A 75 32.71 -9.21 -12.35
N GLN A 76 33.62 -10.15 -12.18
CA GLN A 76 33.40 -11.56 -12.52
C GLN A 76 32.93 -12.29 -11.26
N ALA A 77 31.83 -13.04 -11.35
CA ALA A 77 31.39 -13.89 -10.25
C ALA A 77 32.52 -14.86 -9.91
N GLY A 78 33.00 -14.81 -8.67
CA GLY A 78 34.01 -15.76 -8.22
C GLY A 78 33.32 -17.09 -8.01
N ASP A 79 33.61 -18.08 -8.84
CA ASP A 79 33.22 -19.47 -8.58
C ASP A 79 33.84 -19.85 -7.23
N GLY A 80 33.01 -19.87 -6.17
CA GLY A 80 33.42 -20.00 -4.77
C GLY A 80 34.03 -21.35 -4.37
N GLY A 81 34.94 -21.90 -5.18
CA GLY A 81 35.78 -23.04 -4.84
C GLY A 81 36.85 -22.63 -3.84
N MET A 82 36.49 -22.47 -2.56
CA MET A 82 37.46 -22.46 -1.48
C MET A 82 38.06 -23.87 -1.32
N ASP A 83 39.17 -24.11 -2.00
CA ASP A 83 40.12 -25.18 -1.64
C ASP A 83 40.76 -24.82 -0.29
N ALA A 84 40.14 -25.27 0.79
CA ALA A 84 40.73 -25.26 2.12
C ALA A 84 41.88 -26.27 2.15
N GLY A 85 43.11 -25.76 2.05
CA GLY A 85 44.34 -26.51 2.19
C GLY A 85 44.41 -27.24 3.54
N GLN A 86 44.84 -28.49 3.46
CA GLN A 86 45.23 -29.35 4.58
C GLN A 86 46.30 -28.69 5.45
N ASP A 87 45.96 -28.45 6.72
CA ASP A 87 46.93 -28.41 7.82
C ASP A 87 46.40 -29.27 8.98
N ALA A 88 46.62 -30.58 8.85
CA ALA A 88 46.40 -31.53 9.94
C ALA A 88 47.62 -31.53 10.88
N GLY A 89 47.59 -30.67 11.89
CA GLY A 89 48.40 -30.79 13.10
C GLY A 89 47.76 -31.78 14.07
N SER A 90 48.31 -32.99 14.15
CA SER A 90 47.96 -34.02 15.12
C SER A 90 48.27 -33.58 16.55
N ASP A 91 47.24 -33.42 17.38
CA ASP A 91 47.30 -33.56 18.84
C ASP A 91 45.87 -33.59 19.44
N ALA A 92 45.28 -34.78 19.59
CA ALA A 92 44.15 -35.01 20.50
C ALA A 92 44.14 -36.48 20.97
N GLY A 93 44.33 -36.67 22.27
CA GLY A 93 44.25 -37.98 22.94
C GLY A 93 42.81 -38.48 23.10
N PRO A 94 42.62 -39.77 23.48
CA PRO A 94 41.32 -40.39 23.53
C PRO A 94 40.70 -40.22 24.92
N ASP A 95 39.66 -39.41 25.06
CA ASP A 95 38.73 -39.48 26.18
C ASP A 95 37.40 -38.79 25.85
N ALA A 96 36.49 -39.51 25.19
CA ALA A 96 35.05 -39.23 25.26
C ALA A 96 34.26 -40.49 24.88
N GLY A 97 33.46 -40.99 25.83
CA GLY A 97 32.57 -42.14 25.65
C GLY A 97 31.32 -41.84 24.81
N PRO A 98 30.53 -42.86 24.46
CA PRO A 98 29.42 -42.73 23.53
C PRO A 98 28.13 -42.43 24.29
N ASP A 99 27.65 -41.18 24.23
CA ASP A 99 26.27 -40.84 24.59
C ASP A 99 25.78 -39.69 23.69
N ALA A 100 25.37 -40.03 22.47
CA ALA A 100 24.52 -39.18 21.65
C ALA A 100 23.59 -40.08 20.82
N GLY A 101 22.30 -40.08 21.19
CA GLY A 101 21.22 -40.70 20.43
C GLY A 101 20.89 -39.89 19.16
N PRO A 102 20.10 -40.47 18.24
CA PRO A 102 19.81 -39.85 16.95
C PRO A 102 18.65 -38.87 17.07
N ASP A 103 18.95 -37.60 17.30
CA ASP A 103 18.03 -36.49 17.00
C ASP A 103 18.59 -35.70 15.82
N ALA A 104 18.44 -36.28 14.63
CA ALA A 104 18.55 -35.55 13.36
C ALA A 104 17.12 -35.33 12.86
N GLY A 105 16.54 -34.19 13.23
CA GLY A 105 15.40 -33.62 12.50
C GLY A 105 15.89 -33.19 11.12
N SER A 106 15.25 -33.73 10.08
CA SER A 106 15.50 -33.39 8.69
C SER A 106 14.96 -31.98 8.38
N ASP A 107 15.77 -30.97 8.61
CA ASP A 107 15.50 -29.58 8.18
C ASP A 107 16.35 -29.20 6.95
N GLY A 108 16.74 -30.20 6.15
CA GLY A 108 17.34 -30.00 4.83
C GLY A 108 16.29 -30.20 3.76
N GLY A 109 15.64 -29.12 3.31
CA GLY A 109 14.93 -29.08 2.04
C GLY A 109 15.92 -29.40 0.93
N GLY A 110 15.99 -30.67 0.56
CA GLY A 110 16.90 -31.15 -0.45
C GLY A 110 16.50 -30.62 -1.82
N ASP A 111 17.52 -30.26 -2.59
CA ASP A 111 17.58 -30.42 -4.05
C ASP A 111 17.33 -31.90 -4.40
N ALA A 112 16.15 -32.42 -4.07
CA ALA A 112 15.72 -33.74 -4.49
C ALA A 112 15.52 -33.66 -6.00
N ASP A 113 16.47 -34.22 -6.76
CA ASP A 113 16.47 -34.45 -8.21
C ASP A 113 15.18 -33.99 -8.91
N CYS A 114 15.09 -32.68 -9.14
CA CYS A 114 13.99 -32.10 -9.89
C CYS A 114 14.10 -32.62 -11.32
N PRO A 115 13.12 -33.38 -11.85
CA PRO A 115 13.18 -33.79 -13.23
C PRO A 115 13.06 -32.54 -14.11
N GLU A 116 14.07 -32.26 -14.93
CA GLU A 116 14.02 -31.24 -15.98
C GLU A 116 12.99 -31.68 -17.05
N THR A 117 11.71 -31.45 -16.79
CA THR A 117 10.64 -31.75 -17.75
C THR A 117 10.38 -30.57 -18.68
N HIS A 118 10.62 -29.34 -18.22
CA HIS A 118 10.33 -28.09 -18.93
C HIS A 118 8.95 -28.10 -19.63
N ASP A 119 7.94 -28.68 -18.99
CA ASP A 119 6.59 -28.85 -19.54
C ASP A 119 5.54 -27.97 -18.86
N LYS A 120 5.90 -27.33 -17.73
CA LYS A 120 5.02 -26.43 -17.00
C LYS A 120 5.11 -25.01 -17.56
N THR A 121 4.01 -24.54 -18.13
CA THR A 121 3.89 -23.15 -18.61
C THR A 121 3.65 -22.19 -17.44
N LEU A 122 3.77 -20.88 -17.71
CA LEU A 122 3.51 -19.84 -16.72
C LEU A 122 2.21 -20.05 -15.93
N GLY A 123 2.33 -19.96 -14.59
CA GLY A 123 1.30 -20.13 -13.59
C GLY A 123 0.64 -21.51 -13.53
N GLN A 124 1.26 -22.53 -14.11
CA GLN A 124 1.01 -23.90 -13.71
C GLN A 124 1.77 -24.23 -12.44
N GLU A 125 1.20 -25.12 -11.64
CA GLU A 125 1.85 -25.65 -10.45
C GLU A 125 3.13 -26.40 -10.86
N CYS A 126 4.21 -26.08 -10.16
CA CYS A 126 5.51 -26.72 -10.28
C CYS A 126 5.97 -27.16 -8.89
N GLN A 127 6.95 -28.04 -8.78
CA GLN A 127 7.60 -28.38 -7.51
C GLN A 127 9.00 -27.77 -7.38
N CYS A 128 9.59 -27.37 -8.51
CA CYS A 128 10.96 -26.88 -8.63
C CYS A 128 11.16 -26.21 -10.00
N ASP A 129 12.22 -25.41 -10.13
CA ASP A 129 12.50 -24.60 -11.33
C ASP A 129 12.63 -25.42 -12.62
N GLY A 130 13.15 -26.65 -12.53
CA GLY A 130 13.36 -27.54 -13.68
C GLY A 130 12.08 -28.04 -14.36
N GLU A 131 10.93 -27.95 -13.70
CA GLU A 131 9.64 -28.30 -14.32
C GLU A 131 9.14 -27.19 -15.26
N CYS A 132 9.61 -25.96 -15.06
CA CYS A 132 9.12 -24.78 -15.76
C CYS A 132 9.75 -24.59 -17.16
N VAL A 133 8.95 -24.08 -18.10
CA VAL A 133 9.41 -23.69 -19.43
C VAL A 133 10.36 -22.48 -19.35
N SER A 134 11.23 -22.33 -20.36
CA SER A 134 12.21 -21.24 -20.45
C SER A 134 11.62 -19.83 -20.37
N GLU A 135 10.35 -19.67 -20.76
CA GLU A 135 9.61 -18.42 -20.74
C GLU A 135 9.15 -18.03 -19.33
N ALA A 136 9.19 -18.95 -18.37
CA ALA A 136 8.80 -18.76 -16.97
C ALA A 136 9.64 -19.63 -16.03
N PRO A 137 10.98 -19.49 -16.02
CA PRO A 137 11.89 -20.54 -15.55
C PRO A 137 11.98 -20.70 -14.03
N PHE A 138 11.14 -20.00 -13.26
CA PHE A 138 11.21 -19.98 -11.79
C PHE A 138 9.95 -20.56 -11.19
N CYS A 139 10.10 -21.44 -10.22
CA CYS A 139 9.03 -22.03 -9.46
C CYS A 139 8.91 -21.34 -8.10
N PHE A 140 7.90 -20.48 -7.94
CA PHE A 140 7.78 -19.62 -6.74
C PHE A 140 6.52 -19.95 -5.94
N ALA A 141 6.66 -20.02 -4.61
CA ALA A 141 5.54 -20.20 -3.70
C ALA A 141 5.21 -18.84 -3.09
N ASP A 142 3.92 -18.51 -3.06
CA ASP A 142 3.43 -17.35 -2.32
C ASP A 142 3.44 -17.66 -0.81
N PHE A 143 4.64 -17.85 -0.25
CA PHE A 143 4.87 -18.32 1.12
C PHE A 143 4.18 -17.47 2.21
N LEU A 144 3.77 -16.24 1.90
CA LEU A 144 3.17 -15.30 2.85
C LEU A 144 1.66 -15.15 2.72
N ASN A 145 1.04 -15.69 1.66
CA ASN A 145 -0.42 -15.68 1.51
C ASN A 145 -1.03 -17.08 1.62
N ASP A 146 -0.30 -18.14 1.30
CA ASP A 146 -0.72 -19.53 1.48
C ASP A 146 0.51 -20.47 1.37
N PRO A 147 0.73 -21.47 2.24
CA PRO A 147 1.69 -22.57 1.99
C PRO A 147 1.25 -23.49 0.84
N GLY A 148 0.51 -22.94 -0.13
CA GLY A 148 -0.03 -23.62 -1.29
C GLY A 148 1.04 -23.99 -2.31
N PRO A 149 0.62 -24.55 -3.45
CA PRO A 149 1.55 -25.01 -4.47
C PRO A 149 2.35 -23.83 -5.05
N THR A 150 3.63 -24.08 -5.35
CA THR A 150 4.51 -23.20 -6.12
C THR A 150 4.03 -23.15 -7.58
N TYR A 151 4.22 -22.02 -8.27
CA TYR A 151 3.85 -21.86 -9.68
C TYR A 151 5.00 -21.29 -10.52
N CYS A 152 5.04 -21.68 -11.80
CA CYS A 152 6.02 -21.13 -12.74
C CYS A 152 5.78 -19.63 -12.96
N THR A 153 6.81 -18.80 -12.81
CA THR A 153 6.75 -17.33 -12.93
C THR A 153 7.95 -16.75 -13.68
N ILE A 154 7.84 -15.48 -14.08
CA ILE A 154 8.90 -14.71 -14.73
C ILE A 154 9.51 -13.78 -13.68
N LYS A 155 10.84 -13.79 -13.57
CA LYS A 155 11.59 -12.86 -12.73
C LYS A 155 11.68 -11.48 -13.39
N ASP A 156 11.76 -10.43 -12.57
CA ASP A 156 12.03 -9.05 -13.00
C ASP A 156 10.90 -8.38 -13.78
N CYS A 157 9.64 -8.70 -13.44
CA CYS A 157 8.50 -8.00 -14.03
C CYS A 157 8.49 -6.49 -13.72
N ALA A 158 9.20 -6.00 -12.70
CA ALA A 158 9.21 -4.57 -12.37
C ALA A 158 9.90 -3.69 -13.43
N MET A 159 10.71 -4.27 -14.33
CA MET A 159 11.30 -3.48 -15.43
C MET A 159 10.23 -3.00 -16.43
N SER A 160 9.11 -3.72 -16.54
CA SER A 160 7.93 -3.27 -17.28
C SER A 160 6.70 -4.03 -16.76
N PRO A 161 5.72 -3.35 -16.14
CA PRO A 161 4.49 -3.98 -15.64
C PRO A 161 3.75 -4.81 -16.71
N ASP A 162 3.96 -4.48 -17.98
CA ASP A 162 3.39 -5.16 -19.15
C ASP A 162 4.08 -6.48 -19.50
N ASN A 163 5.18 -6.85 -18.82
CA ASN A 163 5.90 -8.10 -19.05
C ASN A 163 5.16 -9.33 -18.49
N CYS A 164 4.16 -9.12 -17.63
CA CYS A 164 3.28 -10.19 -17.21
C CYS A 164 2.22 -10.45 -18.29
N PRO A 165 2.03 -11.70 -18.74
CA PRO A 165 1.00 -12.00 -19.72
C PRO A 165 -0.40 -11.82 -19.14
N ALA A 166 -1.40 -11.76 -20.04
CA ALA A 166 -2.78 -11.49 -19.68
C ALA A 166 -3.29 -12.37 -18.53
N GLY A 167 -3.84 -11.75 -17.49
CA GLY A 167 -4.32 -12.42 -16.27
C GLY A 167 -3.27 -12.53 -15.15
N TYR A 168 -2.07 -11.98 -15.35
CA TYR A 168 -1.03 -11.88 -14.34
C TYR A 168 -0.66 -10.41 -14.13
N LYS A 169 -0.38 -10.02 -12.88
CA LYS A 169 0.18 -8.72 -12.53
C LYS A 169 1.56 -8.88 -11.94
N CYS A 170 2.41 -7.88 -12.18
CA CYS A 170 3.69 -7.82 -11.50
C CYS A 170 3.47 -7.48 -10.03
N ASN A 171 3.83 -8.39 -9.14
CA ASN A 171 3.85 -8.15 -7.71
C ASN A 171 5.25 -7.69 -7.30
N ASP A 172 5.38 -6.43 -6.88
CA ASP A 172 6.61 -5.81 -6.40
C ASP A 172 6.62 -5.62 -4.87
N PHE A 173 5.59 -6.10 -4.17
CA PHE A 173 5.39 -5.89 -2.73
C PHE A 173 6.60 -6.32 -1.89
N TYR A 174 7.31 -7.35 -2.36
CA TYR A 174 8.43 -7.97 -1.65
C TYR A 174 9.81 -7.42 -2.03
N THR A 175 9.87 -6.41 -2.90
CA THR A 175 11.14 -5.75 -3.25
C THR A 175 11.80 -5.07 -2.04
N ASN A 176 11.01 -4.75 -1.00
CA ASN A 176 11.47 -4.16 0.25
C ASN A 176 11.53 -5.16 1.44
N ALA A 177 11.28 -6.45 1.20
CA ALA A 177 11.42 -7.48 2.25
C ALA A 177 12.90 -7.69 2.63
N ASP A 178 13.18 -8.37 3.75
CA ASP A 178 14.54 -8.77 4.15
C ASP A 178 14.62 -10.31 4.29
N PRO A 179 15.26 -11.04 3.36
CA PRO A 179 15.96 -10.53 2.18
C PRO A 179 15.00 -10.06 1.06
N PRO A 180 15.38 -9.03 0.28
CA PRO A 180 14.53 -8.50 -0.78
C PRO A 180 14.30 -9.56 -1.85
N GLN A 181 13.04 -9.76 -2.22
CA GLN A 181 12.65 -10.70 -3.25
C GLN A 181 12.51 -9.97 -4.58
N PRO A 182 12.95 -10.58 -5.70
CA PRO A 182 12.72 -10.00 -7.01
C PRO A 182 11.21 -9.97 -7.31
N PRO A 183 10.73 -8.96 -8.03
CA PRO A 183 9.34 -8.86 -8.43
C PRO A 183 8.99 -9.98 -9.41
N PHE A 184 7.82 -10.58 -9.23
CA PHE A 184 7.37 -11.73 -10.02
C PHE A 184 5.92 -11.55 -10.52
N CYS A 185 5.57 -12.26 -11.58
CA CYS A 185 4.19 -12.25 -12.09
C CYS A 185 3.29 -13.14 -11.23
N GLN A 186 2.33 -12.53 -10.53
CA GLN A 186 1.30 -13.20 -9.75
C GLN A 186 0.02 -13.33 -10.58
N LYS A 187 -0.60 -14.51 -10.54
CA LYS A 187 -1.87 -14.76 -11.23
C LYS A 187 -3.01 -14.12 -10.44
N CYS A 188 -3.83 -13.35 -11.13
CA CYS A 188 -5.11 -12.87 -10.62
C CYS A 188 -6.10 -14.04 -10.51
N LEU A 189 -6.97 -14.06 -9.49
CA LEU A 189 -8.03 -15.07 -9.36
C LEU A 189 -8.98 -15.05 -10.58
N GLY A 190 -9.14 -13.89 -11.21
CA GLY A 190 -10.05 -13.66 -12.31
C GLY A 190 -11.50 -13.62 -11.81
N GLY A 191 -12.12 -12.45 -11.83
CA GLY A 191 -13.47 -12.28 -11.33
C GLY A 191 -13.84 -10.81 -11.19
N SER A 192 -15.06 -10.54 -10.75
CA SER A 192 -15.48 -9.21 -10.31
C SER A 192 -15.89 -9.35 -8.84
N HIS A 193 -14.88 -9.48 -7.99
CA HIS A 193 -15.03 -9.70 -6.56
C HIS A 193 -15.61 -8.46 -5.89
N ALA A 194 -16.63 -8.68 -5.06
CA ALA A 194 -17.31 -7.58 -4.39
C ALA A 194 -16.44 -6.95 -3.29
N LEU A 195 -16.80 -5.75 -2.86
CA LEU A 195 -16.16 -5.07 -1.73
C LEU A 195 -16.06 -5.99 -0.50
N GLY A 196 -14.86 -6.17 0.03
CA GLY A 196 -14.56 -7.03 1.19
C GLY A 196 -14.30 -8.51 0.86
N GLU A 197 -14.45 -8.94 -0.39
CA GLU A 197 -14.03 -10.28 -0.81
C GLU A 197 -12.51 -10.36 -1.00
N ARG A 198 -11.96 -11.58 -0.91
CA ARG A 198 -10.53 -11.83 -1.09
C ARG A 198 -10.13 -11.57 -2.54
N CYS A 199 -8.96 -10.98 -2.73
CA CYS A 199 -8.35 -10.73 -4.03
C CYS A 199 -6.86 -11.05 -3.99
N LEU A 200 -6.26 -11.28 -5.16
CA LEU A 200 -4.81 -11.38 -5.33
C LEU A 200 -4.24 -10.17 -6.09
N CYS A 201 -5.06 -9.49 -6.89
CA CYS A 201 -4.69 -8.28 -7.64
C CYS A 201 -5.90 -7.36 -7.85
N ASP A 202 -5.70 -6.14 -8.33
CA ASP A 202 -6.77 -5.15 -8.56
C ASP A 202 -7.82 -5.63 -9.58
N GLU A 203 -7.39 -6.35 -10.61
CA GLU A 203 -8.26 -6.88 -11.66
C GLU A 203 -9.22 -7.97 -11.17
N ASP A 204 -8.98 -8.53 -9.99
CA ASP A 204 -9.93 -9.44 -9.34
C ASP A 204 -11.17 -8.70 -8.86
N CYS A 205 -11.05 -7.39 -8.63
CA CYS A 205 -12.08 -6.63 -7.95
C CYS A 205 -13.12 -6.04 -8.90
N ALA A 206 -14.35 -5.93 -8.40
CA ALA A 206 -15.44 -5.29 -9.12
C ALA A 206 -15.19 -3.77 -9.22
N PRO A 207 -15.75 -3.08 -10.25
CA PRO A 207 -15.55 -1.65 -10.45
C PRO A 207 -15.93 -0.76 -9.26
N GLU A 208 -16.84 -1.22 -8.40
CA GLU A 208 -17.24 -0.56 -7.16
C GLU A 208 -16.21 -0.66 -6.01
N ALA A 209 -15.18 -1.49 -6.14
CA ALA A 209 -14.14 -1.74 -5.16
C ALA A 209 -12.78 -2.01 -5.84
N PRO A 210 -12.27 -1.07 -6.64
CA PRO A 210 -11.26 -1.36 -7.68
C PRO A 210 -9.87 -1.74 -7.14
N ASP A 211 -9.63 -1.59 -5.84
CA ASP A 211 -8.29 -1.72 -5.26
C ASP A 211 -8.18 -3.03 -4.46
N CYS A 212 -7.19 -3.86 -4.76
CA CYS A 212 -6.88 -5.02 -3.94
C CYS A 212 -5.88 -4.66 -2.85
N PHE A 213 -6.34 -4.53 -1.60
CA PHE A 213 -5.53 -4.00 -0.52
C PHE A 213 -5.30 -5.01 0.60
N ARG A 214 -4.04 -5.16 1.04
CA ARG A 214 -3.66 -5.91 2.23
C ARG A 214 -3.47 -4.95 3.39
N ASP A 215 -4.29 -5.11 4.42
CA ASP A 215 -4.15 -4.35 5.66
C ASP A 215 -2.89 -4.81 6.41
N LEU A 216 -1.81 -4.04 6.26
CA LEU A 216 -0.53 -4.26 6.95
C LEU A 216 -0.63 -4.21 8.49
N THR A 217 -1.74 -3.71 9.04
CA THR A 217 -1.98 -3.71 10.49
C THR A 217 -2.73 -4.96 10.98
N ALA A 218 -3.23 -5.77 10.06
CA ALA A 218 -3.88 -7.03 10.39
C ALA A 218 -2.85 -8.12 10.76
N ALA A 219 -3.33 -9.30 11.18
CA ALA A 219 -2.47 -10.44 11.43
C ALA A 219 -1.63 -10.78 10.18
N GLU A 220 -0.44 -11.36 10.36
CA GLU A 220 0.49 -11.67 9.25
C GLU A 220 -0.20 -12.49 8.14
N ASP A 221 -1.17 -13.35 8.47
CA ASP A 221 -1.91 -14.18 7.51
C ASP A 221 -3.22 -13.55 6.98
N ALA A 222 -3.42 -12.25 7.19
CA ALA A 222 -4.61 -11.58 6.70
C ALA A 222 -4.57 -11.48 5.16
N PRO A 223 -5.58 -12.03 4.46
CA PRO A 223 -5.63 -11.97 3.00
C PRO A 223 -5.90 -10.54 2.54
N ALA A 224 -5.41 -10.19 1.35
CA ALA A 224 -5.83 -8.98 0.67
C ALA A 224 -7.32 -9.05 0.33
N ILE A 225 -8.00 -7.90 0.40
CA ILE A 225 -9.43 -7.78 0.10
C ILE A 225 -9.69 -6.63 -0.87
N CYS A 226 -10.72 -6.75 -1.70
CA CYS A 226 -11.19 -5.68 -2.55
C CYS A 226 -11.72 -4.53 -1.68
N THR A 227 -11.18 -3.33 -1.87
CA THR A 227 -11.51 -2.13 -1.10
C THR A 227 -11.73 -0.92 -1.99
N ILE A 228 -12.17 0.18 -1.38
CA ILE A 228 -12.20 1.51 -1.98
C ILE A 228 -11.13 2.32 -1.26
N THR A 229 -10.07 2.72 -1.97
CA THR A 229 -9.09 3.67 -1.44
C THR A 229 -9.59 5.11 -1.54
N GLY A 230 -9.01 6.01 -0.76
CA GLY A 230 -9.31 7.44 -0.81
C GLY A 230 -10.51 7.87 0.04
N CYS A 231 -10.97 7.04 0.97
CA CYS A 231 -11.90 7.50 2.00
C CYS A 231 -11.21 8.57 2.88
N THR A 232 -11.94 9.54 3.41
CA THR A 232 -11.35 10.64 4.19
C THR A 232 -11.61 10.44 5.67
N ALA A 233 -10.56 10.58 6.50
CA ALA A 233 -10.66 10.49 7.94
C ALA A 233 -11.80 11.36 8.50
N GLY A 234 -12.79 10.74 9.14
CA GLY A 234 -13.88 11.45 9.81
C GLY A 234 -15.07 11.86 8.93
N LEU A 235 -15.04 11.59 7.62
CA LEU A 235 -16.24 11.60 6.78
C LEU A 235 -16.72 10.16 6.63
N ALA A 236 -17.74 9.80 7.41
CA ALA A 236 -18.38 8.48 7.34
C ALA A 236 -19.03 8.21 5.96
N ASP A 237 -19.07 9.20 5.08
CA ASP A 237 -19.93 9.21 3.90
C ASP A 237 -19.31 8.55 2.65
N ASN A 238 -18.02 8.22 2.66
CA ASN A 238 -17.37 7.64 1.47
C ASN A 238 -17.32 6.10 1.45
N CYS A 239 -17.56 5.44 2.59
CA CYS A 239 -17.61 3.98 2.66
C CYS A 239 -19.07 3.49 2.67
N PRO A 240 -19.44 2.45 1.91
CA PRO A 240 -20.78 1.87 1.97
C PRO A 240 -21.07 1.38 3.40
N GLY A 241 -22.28 1.57 3.91
CA GLY A 241 -22.58 1.56 5.37
C GLY A 241 -22.25 0.30 6.20
N THR A 242 -21.72 -0.78 5.62
CA THR A 242 -21.12 -1.91 6.36
C THR A 242 -19.59 -1.84 6.46
N PHE A 243 -19.00 -0.75 6.00
CA PHE A 243 -17.55 -0.53 5.94
C PHE A 243 -17.19 0.74 6.71
N GLU A 244 -16.03 0.73 7.34
CA GLU A 244 -15.44 1.89 7.99
C GLU A 244 -14.17 2.34 7.27
N CYS A 245 -13.92 3.66 7.29
CA CYS A 245 -12.69 4.22 6.74
C CYS A 245 -11.55 4.00 7.75
N SER A 246 -10.62 3.13 7.41
CA SER A 246 -9.42 2.84 8.19
C SER A 246 -8.19 3.41 7.48
N ALA A 247 -7.18 3.76 8.27
CA ALA A 247 -5.86 4.12 7.76
C ALA A 247 -4.93 2.91 7.89
N SER A 248 -4.16 2.63 6.85
CA SER A 248 -3.03 1.70 6.93
C SER A 248 -1.76 2.40 6.47
N PHE A 249 -0.63 1.94 7.00
CA PHE A 249 0.66 2.52 6.69
C PHE A 249 1.24 1.85 5.45
N ASP A 250 1.31 2.60 4.35
CA ASP A 250 1.98 2.16 3.14
C ASP A 250 3.48 2.48 3.26
N MET A 251 4.28 1.45 3.55
CA MET A 251 5.73 1.59 3.67
C MET A 251 6.42 1.85 2.32
N ALA A 252 5.78 1.55 1.19
CA ALA A 252 6.32 1.83 -0.14
C ALA A 252 6.15 3.32 -0.52
N ASN A 253 5.08 3.96 -0.05
CA ASN A 253 4.83 5.38 -0.34
C ASN A 253 5.51 6.33 0.67
N GLN A 254 6.79 6.62 0.44
CA GLN A 254 7.58 7.53 1.29
C GLN A 254 7.02 8.97 1.36
N GLN A 255 6.25 9.43 0.35
CA GLN A 255 5.70 10.78 0.32
C GLN A 255 4.39 10.91 1.08
N ASN A 256 3.62 9.82 1.17
CA ASN A 256 2.33 9.80 1.85
C ASN A 256 2.13 8.41 2.49
N PRO A 257 2.69 8.17 3.69
CA PRO A 257 2.76 6.84 4.27
C PRO A 257 1.42 6.34 4.79
N VAL A 258 0.33 7.08 4.59
CA VAL A 258 -1.00 6.73 5.10
C VAL A 258 -1.98 6.64 3.95
N THR A 259 -2.39 5.41 3.65
CA THR A 259 -3.46 5.12 2.70
C THR A 259 -4.74 4.87 3.47
N TRP A 260 -5.81 5.58 3.10
CA TRP A 260 -7.14 5.42 3.70
C TRP A 260 -7.99 4.50 2.82
N PHE A 261 -8.61 3.50 3.42
CA PHE A 261 -9.39 2.48 2.70
C PHE A 261 -10.63 2.04 3.50
N CYS A 262 -11.62 1.52 2.79
CA CYS A 262 -12.85 1.01 3.40
C CYS A 262 -12.69 -0.45 3.85
N LYS A 263 -12.63 -0.69 5.15
CA LYS A 263 -12.55 -2.04 5.76
C LYS A 263 -13.94 -2.52 6.17
N PRO A 264 -14.32 -3.79 5.94
CA PRO A 264 -15.58 -4.32 6.45
C PRO A 264 -15.58 -4.23 7.97
N CYS A 265 -16.68 -3.74 8.54
CA CYS A 265 -16.87 -3.75 9.98
C CYS A 265 -16.77 -5.20 10.46
N VAL A 266 -15.79 -5.48 11.32
CA VAL A 266 -15.66 -6.81 11.94
C VAL A 266 -16.90 -7.02 12.80
N PRO A 267 -17.65 -8.12 12.60
CA PRO A 267 -18.76 -8.46 13.49
C PRO A 267 -18.25 -8.73 14.91
N GLY A 268 -18.19 -7.69 15.74
CA GLY A 268 -18.12 -7.78 17.20
C GLY A 268 -19.53 -7.65 17.76
N ASP A 269 -19.83 -8.38 18.85
CA ASP A 269 -21.16 -8.51 19.49
C ASP A 269 -22.06 -7.29 19.26
N HIS A 270 -23.06 -7.46 18.38
CA HIS A 270 -24.02 -6.44 17.89
C HIS A 270 -25.01 -5.97 18.98
N SER A 271 -24.52 -5.75 20.19
CA SER A 271 -25.29 -5.46 21.39
C SER A 271 -24.57 -4.44 22.26
N LEU A 272 -23.81 -3.53 21.64
CA LEU A 272 -23.26 -2.42 22.40
C LEU A 272 -24.42 -1.60 22.96
N ALA A 273 -24.46 -1.52 24.28
CA ALA A 273 -25.46 -0.78 24.99
C ALA A 273 -25.37 0.70 24.65
N VAL A 274 -26.46 1.42 24.84
CA VAL A 274 -26.48 2.88 24.71
C VAL A 274 -25.40 3.48 25.62
N GLY A 275 -24.55 4.33 25.05
CA GLY A 275 -23.41 4.94 25.71
C GLY A 275 -22.09 4.17 25.58
N SER A 276 -22.08 2.96 25.01
CA SER A 276 -20.85 2.24 24.70
C SER A 276 -20.13 2.86 23.49
N GLU A 277 -18.80 2.83 23.51
CA GLU A 277 -17.97 3.22 22.37
C GLU A 277 -18.18 2.25 21.21
N CYS A 278 -18.42 2.78 20.01
CA CYS A 278 -18.71 2.00 18.81
C CYS A 278 -17.75 2.37 17.67
N GLY A 279 -17.37 1.38 16.87
CA GLY A 279 -16.58 1.61 15.65
C GLY A 279 -17.51 1.93 14.47
N CYS A 280 -18.56 1.13 14.36
CA CYS A 280 -19.52 1.10 13.26
C CYS A 280 -20.96 1.38 13.70
N THR A 281 -21.76 1.91 12.77
CA THR A 281 -23.20 2.19 12.96
C THR A 281 -24.01 0.95 13.33
N LYS A 282 -23.54 -0.24 12.93
CA LYS A 282 -24.20 -1.53 13.18
C LYS A 282 -23.82 -2.19 14.51
N ASP A 283 -22.91 -1.62 15.28
CA ASP A 283 -22.49 -2.22 16.56
C ASP A 283 -23.50 -1.96 17.69
N CYS A 284 -24.34 -0.94 17.50
CA CYS A 284 -25.32 -0.51 18.47
C CYS A 284 -26.57 -1.39 18.48
N VAL A 285 -27.18 -1.55 19.66
CA VAL A 285 -28.50 -2.21 19.80
C VAL A 285 -29.54 -1.60 18.85
N ALA A 286 -30.52 -2.41 18.41
CA ALA A 286 -31.57 -1.95 17.51
C ALA A 286 -32.27 -0.67 18.02
N GLY A 287 -32.32 0.35 17.17
CA GLY A 287 -32.84 1.67 17.54
C GLY A 287 -31.80 2.60 18.19
N ALA A 288 -30.52 2.26 18.18
CA ALA A 288 -29.43 3.16 18.49
C ALA A 288 -28.51 3.36 17.27
N GLU A 289 -27.87 4.53 17.19
CA GLU A 289 -26.97 4.91 16.11
C GLU A 289 -25.57 5.22 16.67
N CYS A 290 -24.53 4.75 16.00
CA CYS A 290 -23.16 5.10 16.36
C CYS A 290 -22.86 6.52 15.88
N THR A 291 -22.93 7.50 16.77
CA THR A 291 -22.70 8.91 16.41
C THR A 291 -21.43 9.42 17.04
N LYS A 292 -20.70 10.24 16.28
CA LYS A 292 -19.63 11.07 16.82
C LYS A 292 -20.26 12.37 17.29
N ASP A 293 -20.05 12.74 18.56
CA ASP A 293 -20.37 14.08 18.99
C ASP A 293 -19.48 15.05 18.20
N LEU A 294 -20.08 15.86 17.31
CA LEU A 294 -19.37 16.75 16.38
C LEU A 294 -18.37 17.70 17.07
N MET A 295 -18.55 17.94 18.37
CA MET A 295 -17.71 18.84 19.17
C MET A 295 -16.72 18.09 20.07
N SER A 296 -16.83 16.76 20.17
CA SER A 296 -15.93 15.92 20.93
C SER A 296 -14.94 15.22 20.00
N GLN A 297 -13.64 15.38 20.26
CA GLN A 297 -12.63 14.50 19.67
C GLN A 297 -12.68 13.07 20.26
N GLY A 298 -13.61 12.81 21.18
CA GLY A 298 -13.81 11.50 21.78
C GLY A 298 -14.31 10.43 20.80
N PRO A 299 -14.28 9.17 21.26
CA PRO A 299 -14.76 8.02 20.49
C PRO A 299 -16.26 8.14 20.18
N LYS A 300 -16.69 7.54 19.07
CA LYS A 300 -18.12 7.48 18.73
C LYS A 300 -18.83 6.65 19.80
N THR A 301 -20.07 6.99 20.13
CA THR A 301 -20.87 6.22 21.10
C THR A 301 -22.25 5.88 20.54
N CYS A 302 -22.81 4.76 20.98
CA CYS A 302 -24.15 4.34 20.63
C CYS A 302 -25.18 5.24 21.30
N VAL A 303 -25.96 5.98 20.52
CA VAL A 303 -27.02 6.87 21.02
C VAL A 303 -28.38 6.26 20.70
N GLN A 304 -29.20 6.02 21.71
CA GLN A 304 -30.57 5.56 21.53
C GLN A 304 -31.39 6.62 20.79
N CYS A 305 -31.87 6.27 19.61
CA CYS A 305 -32.89 7.02 18.92
C CYS A 305 -34.20 6.91 19.69
N ARG A 306 -34.98 7.99 19.74
CA ARG A 306 -36.23 8.01 20.51
C ARG A 306 -37.23 6.98 19.99
N GLY A 307 -37.24 6.71 18.68
CA GLY A 307 -38.16 5.77 18.05
C GLY A 307 -39.62 6.24 18.17
N GLY A 308 -40.33 6.39 17.05
CA GLY A 308 -41.71 6.91 17.11
C GLY A 308 -42.27 7.52 15.84
N GLY A 309 -41.52 7.51 14.74
CA GLY A 309 -41.94 8.11 13.48
C GLY A 309 -41.16 9.40 13.19
N PRO A 310 -41.28 9.91 11.96
CA PRO A 310 -40.49 11.05 11.49
C PRO A 310 -40.89 12.31 12.26
N TYR A 311 -40.00 12.79 13.14
CA TYR A 311 -40.21 14.06 13.82
C TYR A 311 -40.08 15.22 12.83
N GLY A 312 -40.95 16.21 13.00
CA GLY A 312 -41.03 17.40 12.16
C GLY A 312 -39.97 18.46 12.50
N PHE A 313 -39.95 19.53 11.72
CA PHE A 313 -39.03 20.65 11.92
C PHE A 313 -39.09 21.25 13.33
N GLY A 314 -37.93 21.32 13.98
CA GLY A 314 -37.77 21.87 15.32
C GLY A 314 -38.26 20.96 16.46
N GLU A 315 -38.66 19.72 16.16
CA GLU A 315 -38.92 18.72 17.19
C GLU A 315 -37.63 18.09 17.70
N GLN A 316 -37.66 17.61 18.95
CA GLN A 316 -36.47 17.11 19.62
C GLN A 316 -36.03 15.75 19.07
N CYS A 317 -34.77 15.64 18.66
CA CYS A 317 -34.15 14.42 18.17
C CYS A 317 -32.97 14.00 19.05
N ALA A 318 -32.72 12.69 19.12
CA ALA A 318 -31.55 12.11 19.75
C ALA A 318 -30.52 11.64 18.71
N CYS A 319 -30.95 11.22 17.52
CA CYS A 319 -30.11 10.74 16.42
C CYS A 319 -30.70 11.18 15.05
N GLN A 320 -30.07 10.84 13.92
CA GLN A 320 -30.61 11.22 12.61
C GLN A 320 -31.89 10.47 12.25
N MET A 321 -32.02 9.21 12.66
CA MET A 321 -33.21 8.39 12.38
C MET A 321 -34.49 8.90 13.06
N ASP A 322 -34.37 9.78 14.04
CA ASP A 322 -35.53 10.45 14.64
C ASP A 322 -36.17 11.44 13.65
N CYS A 323 -35.40 11.99 12.73
CA CYS A 323 -35.87 13.06 11.86
C CYS A 323 -36.61 12.58 10.62
N GLY A 324 -37.63 13.35 10.23
CA GLY A 324 -38.38 13.10 9.00
C GLY A 324 -37.62 13.40 7.72
N PRO A 325 -38.10 12.88 6.58
CA PRO A 325 -37.43 13.03 5.27
C PRO A 325 -37.30 14.51 4.84
N ASP A 326 -38.20 15.38 5.29
CA ASP A 326 -38.17 16.81 5.00
C ASP A 326 -37.11 17.57 5.85
N PHE A 327 -36.64 16.97 6.95
CA PHE A 327 -35.75 17.60 7.93
C PHE A 327 -34.67 16.63 8.44
N PRO A 328 -33.88 16.00 7.56
CA PRO A 328 -33.16 14.76 7.87
C PRO A 328 -32.02 14.89 8.89
N VAL A 329 -31.68 16.11 9.31
CA VAL A 329 -30.49 16.35 10.14
C VAL A 329 -30.88 16.67 11.57
N CYS A 330 -30.47 15.80 12.50
CA CYS A 330 -30.52 16.08 13.93
C CYS A 330 -29.27 16.89 14.34
N LEU A 331 -29.45 18.16 14.71
CA LEU A 331 -28.34 19.01 15.14
C LEU A 331 -27.95 18.66 16.60
N PRO A 332 -26.76 18.09 16.87
CA PRO A 332 -26.43 17.55 18.20
C PRO A 332 -26.46 18.61 19.31
N LEU A 333 -25.99 19.82 19.01
CA LEU A 333 -25.94 20.94 19.94
C LEU A 333 -27.32 21.45 20.35
N LEU A 334 -28.28 21.35 19.44
CA LEU A 334 -29.60 21.95 19.62
C LEU A 334 -30.69 20.90 19.85
N LYS A 335 -30.36 19.63 19.60
CA LYS A 335 -31.22 18.45 19.74
C LYS A 335 -32.54 18.61 19.01
N TYR A 336 -32.54 19.15 17.78
CA TYR A 336 -33.74 19.21 16.94
C TYR A 336 -33.47 18.94 15.46
N CYS A 337 -34.51 18.49 14.76
CA CYS A 337 -34.49 18.22 13.32
C CYS A 337 -34.51 19.51 12.49
N SER A 338 -33.58 19.61 11.53
CA SER A 338 -33.39 20.78 10.66
C SER A 338 -32.95 20.40 9.24
N VAL A 339 -32.85 21.39 8.36
CA VAL A 339 -32.30 21.30 7.00
C VAL A 339 -30.96 22.02 6.96
N LEU A 340 -29.93 21.42 6.36
CA LEU A 340 -28.64 22.06 6.09
C LEU A 340 -28.63 22.78 4.73
N GLY A 341 -27.70 23.73 4.56
CA GLY A 341 -27.47 24.41 3.28
C GLY A 341 -28.44 25.56 2.97
N CYS A 342 -29.12 26.11 3.97
CA CYS A 342 -30.08 27.20 3.75
C CYS A 342 -29.46 28.53 3.28
N THR A 343 -28.15 28.75 3.38
CA THR A 343 -27.52 30.00 2.90
C THR A 343 -27.59 30.12 1.37
N GLU A 344 -27.43 29.00 0.65
CA GLU A 344 -27.51 28.96 -0.81
C GLU A 344 -28.95 29.02 -1.29
N ASN A 345 -29.87 28.48 -0.50
CA ASN A 345 -31.29 28.48 -0.82
C ASN A 345 -32.16 28.73 0.43
N PRO A 346 -32.43 30.00 0.78
CA PRO A 346 -33.24 30.36 1.95
C PRO A 346 -34.67 29.83 1.90
N SER A 347 -35.16 29.45 0.72
CA SER A 347 -36.50 28.86 0.55
C SER A 347 -36.62 27.44 1.08
N LEU A 348 -35.50 26.79 1.42
CA LEU A 348 -35.48 25.49 2.10
C LEU A 348 -36.01 25.57 3.55
N CYS A 349 -36.00 26.77 4.14
CA CYS A 349 -36.46 26.96 5.50
C CYS A 349 -37.99 27.07 5.57
N PRO A 350 -38.66 26.29 6.44
CA PRO A 350 -40.10 26.39 6.66
C PRO A 350 -40.53 27.81 7.05
N GLN A 351 -41.77 28.19 6.71
CA GLN A 351 -42.29 29.50 7.08
C GLN A 351 -42.17 29.76 8.59
N GLY A 352 -41.61 30.92 8.94
CA GLY A 352 -41.36 31.32 10.32
C GLY A 352 -39.99 30.90 10.88
N SER A 353 -39.16 30.20 10.11
CA SER A 353 -37.78 29.90 10.49
C SER A 353 -36.77 30.84 9.84
N THR A 354 -35.58 30.94 10.44
CA THR A 354 -34.48 31.77 9.95
C THR A 354 -33.27 30.90 9.64
N CYS A 355 -32.61 31.15 8.52
CA CYS A 355 -31.34 30.51 8.22
C CYS A 355 -30.25 31.07 9.14
N GLN A 356 -29.58 30.21 9.90
CA GLN A 356 -28.43 30.57 10.72
C GLN A 356 -27.18 29.91 10.19
N ASP A 357 -26.09 30.69 10.19
CA ASP A 357 -24.76 30.21 9.88
C ASP A 357 -24.16 29.55 11.14
N LEU A 358 -23.68 28.32 10.97
CA LEU A 358 -22.99 27.53 11.96
C LEU A 358 -21.49 27.59 11.64
N PHE A 359 -20.81 28.52 12.31
CA PHE A 359 -19.36 28.70 12.24
C PHE A 359 -18.78 28.98 10.83
N GLY A 360 -19.58 29.46 9.88
CA GLY A 360 -19.10 29.91 8.58
C GLY A 360 -18.82 28.80 7.56
N PHE A 361 -19.11 27.54 7.89
CA PHE A 361 -18.92 26.40 6.98
C PHE A 361 -20.20 25.59 6.74
N ALA A 362 -21.22 25.76 7.58
CA ALA A 362 -22.52 25.10 7.40
C ALA A 362 -23.63 26.05 7.81
N SER A 363 -24.80 25.93 7.20
CA SER A 363 -25.97 26.75 7.55
C SER A 363 -27.17 25.87 7.80
N TYR A 364 -28.03 26.22 8.76
CA TYR A 364 -29.20 25.43 9.12
C TYR A 364 -30.44 26.30 9.39
N CYS A 365 -31.63 25.72 9.22
CA CYS A 365 -32.88 26.41 9.53
C CYS A 365 -33.18 26.36 11.03
N LYS A 366 -33.27 27.53 11.67
CA LYS A 366 -33.62 27.68 13.08
C LYS A 366 -35.08 28.13 13.20
N LYS A 367 -35.88 27.37 13.95
CA LYS A 367 -37.25 27.73 14.31
C LYS A 367 -37.31 28.95 15.23
#